data_AF-A0A1M5UW22-F1
#
_entry.id   AF-A0A1M5UW22-F1
#
_cell.length_a   1.000
_cell.length_b   1.000
_cell.length_c   1.000
_cell.angle_alpha   90.00
_cell.angle_beta   90.00
_cell.angle_gamma   90.00
#
_symmetry.space_group_name_H-M   'P 1'
#
loop_
_entity.id
_entity.type
_entity.pdbx_description
1 polymer ?
#
loop_
_entity_poly.entity_id
_entity_poly.type
_entity_poly.pdbx_seq_one_letter_code
_entity_poly.pdbx_strand_id
1 'polypeptide(L)'
;MRQNQSNRRLIIWRFIARYGLLSITLLVLTFSILSGAEVNNNDLDGIIKNIPNAFPWLILLLLLIIAWKYELIGGILIFSYGLFIIYYFNFSGDNFWWPSLILTSLISVFGMLFLVSWNISNTNK
;
A
#
# COMPACT_ATOMS: atom_id res chain seq x y z
N MET A 1 19.84 27.27 9.98
CA MET A 1 18.40 27.12 10.32
C MET A 1 17.57 26.38 9.25
N ARG A 2 17.73 26.66 7.94
CA ARG A 2 16.98 25.95 6.86
C ARG A 2 17.26 24.44 6.78
N GLN A 3 18.51 24.00 7.00
CA GLN A 3 18.90 22.58 6.99
C GLN A 3 18.11 21.72 8.02
N ASN A 4 17.97 22.22 9.25
CA ASN A 4 17.26 21.50 10.32
C ASN A 4 15.77 21.31 10.03
N GLN A 5 15.14 22.29 9.37
CA GLN A 5 13.73 22.19 8.97
C GLN A 5 13.53 21.15 7.86
N SER A 6 14.46 21.06 6.91
CA SER A 6 14.41 20.09 5.81
C SER A 6 14.55 18.65 6.31
N ASN A 7 15.49 18.41 7.23
CA ASN A 7 15.69 17.09 7.84
C ASN A 7 14.47 16.62 8.63
N ARG A 8 13.83 17.51 9.40
CA ARG A 8 12.60 17.19 10.13
C ARG A 8 11.47 16.80 9.18
N ARG A 9 11.28 17.56 8.09
CA ARG A 9 10.27 17.25 7.06
C ARG A 9 10.51 15.88 6.43
N LEU A 10 11.76 15.57 6.06
CA LEU A 10 12.12 14.28 5.47
C LEU A 10 11.77 13.10 6.40
N ILE A 11 12.10 13.21 7.69
CA ILE A 11 11.78 12.16 8.68
C ILE A 11 10.27 11.94 8.76
N ILE A 12 9.49 13.02 8.84
CA ILE A 12 8.03 12.95 8.91
C ILE A 12 7.45 12.28 7.65
N TRP A 13 7.88 12.71 6.46
CA TRP A 13 7.39 12.13 5.20
C TRP A 13 7.73 10.64 5.07
N ARG A 14 8.95 10.24 5.41
CA ARG A 14 9.36 8.82 5.43
C ARG A 14 8.53 8.01 6.42
N PHE A 15 8.32 8.56 7.61
CA PHE A 15 7.57 7.88 8.66
C PHE A 15 6.12 7.64 8.22
N ILE A 16 5.45 8.70 7.75
CA ILE A 16 4.07 8.61 7.26
C ILE A 16 3.98 7.62 6.10
N ALA A 17 4.86 7.73 5.09
CA ALA A 17 4.82 6.87 3.92
C ALA A 17 4.99 5.39 4.27
N ARG A 18 5.98 5.06 5.11
CA ARG A 18 6.33 3.68 5.45
C ARG A 18 5.34 3.04 6.39
N TYR A 19 5.07 3.68 7.52
CA TYR A 19 4.24 3.08 8.56
C TYR A 19 2.75 3.22 8.24
N GLY A 20 2.34 4.31 7.59
CA GLY A 20 0.96 4.45 7.11
C GLY A 20 0.60 3.36 6.10
N LEU A 21 1.44 3.13 5.09
CA LEU A 21 1.20 2.07 4.13
C LEU A 21 1.35 0.67 4.74
N LEU A 22 2.26 0.47 5.70
CA LEU A 22 2.38 -0.80 6.42
C LEU A 22 1.10 -1.14 7.17
N SER A 23 0.55 -0.18 7.92
CA SER A 23 -0.68 -0.37 8.68
C SER A 23 -1.85 -0.75 7.77
N ILE A 24 -2.04 -0.03 6.65
CA ILE A 24 -3.08 -0.36 5.67
C ILE A 24 -2.85 -1.75 5.09
N THR A 25 -1.63 -2.06 4.65
CA THR A 25 -1.29 -3.35 4.05
C THR A 25 -1.58 -4.51 5.01
N LEU A 26 -1.15 -4.41 6.27
CA LEU A 26 -1.37 -5.47 7.26
C LEU A 26 -2.85 -5.63 7.61
N LEU A 27 -3.58 -4.53 7.77
CA LEU A 27 -5.03 -4.57 8.04
C LEU A 27 -5.78 -5.26 6.91
N VAL A 28 -5.55 -4.85 5.67
CA VAL A 28 -6.27 -5.41 4.51
C VAL A 28 -5.82 -6.84 4.22
N LEU A 29 -4.53 -7.15 4.36
CA LEU A 29 -4.03 -8.53 4.24
C LEU A 29 -4.70 -9.43 5.27
N THR A 30 -4.76 -9.01 6.53
CA THR A 30 -5.42 -9.79 7.59
C THR A 30 -6.91 -9.97 7.30
N PHE A 31 -7.61 -8.90 6.92
CA PHE A 31 -9.01 -8.95 6.54
C PHE A 31 -9.26 -9.89 5.35
N SER A 32 -8.40 -9.85 4.34
CA SER A 32 -8.49 -10.72 3.16
C SER A 32 -8.24 -12.19 3.49
N ILE A 33 -7.43 -12.52 4.49
CA ILE A 33 -7.22 -13.91 4.91
C ILE A 33 -8.43 -14.37 5.74
N LEU A 34 -8.86 -13.57 6.71
CA LEU A 34 -9.90 -13.94 7.67
C LEU A 34 -11.31 -13.97 7.07
N SER A 35 -11.62 -13.11 6.09
CA SER A 35 -12.92 -13.10 5.42
C SER A 35 -13.28 -14.44 4.75
N GLY A 36 -12.28 -15.28 4.43
CA GLY A 36 -12.49 -16.63 3.90
C GLY A 36 -13.08 -17.61 4.91
N ALA A 37 -12.73 -17.45 6.19
CA ALA A 37 -13.23 -18.31 7.26
C ALA A 37 -14.73 -18.08 7.49
N GLU A 38 -15.19 -16.83 7.44
CA GLU A 38 -16.61 -16.49 7.65
C GLU A 38 -17.52 -17.10 6.58
N VAL A 39 -17.06 -17.18 5.33
CA VAL A 39 -17.86 -17.70 4.21
C VAL A 39 -18.05 -19.22 4.29
N ASN A 40 -17.11 -19.96 4.87
CA ASN A 40 -17.14 -21.43 4.94
C ASN A 40 -17.33 -21.95 6.38
N ASN A 41 -18.26 -21.37 7.14
CA ASN A 41 -18.62 -21.85 8.49
C ASN A 41 -17.45 -21.94 9.49
N ASN A 42 -16.50 -21.00 9.42
CA ASN A 42 -15.29 -20.96 10.24
C ASN A 42 -14.31 -22.12 10.01
N ASP A 43 -14.37 -22.75 8.84
CA ASP A 43 -13.45 -23.82 8.48
C ASP A 43 -12.09 -23.29 7.97
N LEU A 44 -11.02 -24.01 8.28
CA LEU A 44 -9.66 -23.71 7.79
C LEU A 44 -9.59 -23.80 6.26
N ASP A 45 -10.43 -24.64 5.65
CA ASP A 45 -10.59 -24.72 4.20
C ASP A 45 -11.06 -23.39 3.58
N GLY A 46 -11.84 -22.58 4.32
CA GLY A 46 -12.23 -21.24 3.89
C GLY A 46 -11.08 -20.27 3.79
N ILE A 47 -10.14 -20.33 4.74
CA ILE A 47 -8.94 -19.51 4.71
C ILE A 47 -8.10 -19.85 3.48
N ILE A 48 -7.88 -21.14 3.22
CA ILE A 48 -7.07 -21.62 2.09
C ILE A 48 -7.69 -21.19 0.75
N LYS A 49 -9.01 -21.36 0.61
CA LYS A 49 -9.74 -20.96 -0.61
C LYS A 49 -9.73 -19.46 -0.86
N ASN A 50 -9.53 -18.64 0.18
CA ASN A 50 -9.52 -17.18 0.08
C ASN A 50 -8.11 -16.58 -0.11
N ILE A 51 -7.05 -17.41 -0.12
CA ILE A 51 -5.67 -16.97 -0.42
C ILE A 51 -5.57 -16.13 -1.70
N PRO A 52 -6.28 -16.43 -2.82
CA PRO A 52 -6.25 -15.59 -4.01
C PRO A 52 -6.66 -14.13 -3.74
N ASN A 53 -7.58 -13.89 -2.79
CA ASN A 53 -7.99 -12.55 -2.39
C ASN A 53 -6.96 -11.84 -1.51
N ALA A 54 -6.07 -12.60 -0.86
CA ALA A 54 -4.95 -12.07 -0.10
C ALA A 54 -3.75 -11.68 -0.97
N PHE A 55 -3.68 -12.23 -2.18
CA PHE A 55 -2.53 -12.09 -3.07
C PHE A 55 -2.19 -10.63 -3.45
N PRO A 56 -3.16 -9.74 -3.78
CA PRO A 56 -2.86 -8.35 -4.08
C PRO A 56 -2.18 -7.63 -2.90
N TRP A 57 -2.62 -7.91 -1.68
CA TRP A 57 -2.08 -7.29 -0.48
C TRP A 57 -0.71 -7.86 -0.10
N LEU A 58 -0.46 -9.14 -0.42
CA LEU A 58 0.87 -9.74 -0.30
C LEU A 58 1.87 -9.10 -1.27
N ILE A 59 1.48 -8.86 -2.53
CA ILE A 59 2.31 -8.11 -3.49
C ILE A 59 2.61 -6.72 -2.94
N LEU A 60 1.60 -6.01 -2.43
CA LEU A 60 1.79 -4.68 -1.85
C LEU A 60 2.79 -4.69 -0.70
N LEU A 61 2.76 -5.73 0.17
CA LEU A 61 3.72 -5.89 1.25
C LEU A 61 5.15 -6.08 0.73
N LEU A 62 5.34 -6.88 -0.32
CA LEU A 62 6.65 -7.07 -0.96
C LEU A 62 7.16 -5.76 -1.58
N LEU A 63 6.29 -5.01 -2.26
CA LEU A 63 6.65 -3.70 -2.82
C LEU A 63 7.02 -2.70 -1.73
N LEU A 64 6.32 -2.72 -0.60
CA LEU A 64 6.65 -1.89 0.57
C LEU A 64 8.04 -2.23 1.14
N ILE A 65 8.38 -3.51 1.26
CA ILE A 65 9.71 -3.96 1.69
C ILE A 65 10.79 -3.43 0.73
N ILE A 66 10.54 -3.48 -0.58
CA ILE A 66 11.44 -2.90 -1.59
C ILE A 66 11.58 -1.38 -1.38
N ALA A 67 10.47 -0.67 -1.16
CA ALA A 67 10.46 0.78 -0.97
C ALA A 67 11.20 1.25 0.29
N TRP A 68 11.32 0.40 1.31
CA TRP A 68 12.09 0.73 2.51
C TRP A 68 13.60 0.81 2.23
N LYS A 69 14.10 -0.02 1.31
CA LYS A 69 15.50 -0.04 0.89
C LYS A 69 15.77 0.88 -0.30
N TYR A 70 14.87 0.89 -1.28
CA TYR A 70 15.00 1.61 -2.54
C TYR A 70 13.80 2.55 -2.73
N GLU A 71 13.86 3.71 -2.08
CA GLU A 71 12.72 4.64 -1.94
C GLU A 71 12.12 5.07 -3.28
N LEU A 72 12.95 5.42 -4.28
CA LEU A 72 12.49 5.82 -5.61
C LEU A 72 11.83 4.66 -6.36
N ILE A 73 12.54 3.54 -6.50
CA ILE A 73 12.07 2.38 -7.27
C ILE A 73 10.80 1.82 -6.63
N GLY A 74 10.80 1.65 -5.31
CA GLY A 74 9.62 1.19 -4.59
C GLY A 74 8.46 2.18 -4.66
N GLY A 75 8.71 3.49 -4.61
CA GLY A 75 7.68 4.50 -4.81
C GLY A 75 7.02 4.41 -6.19
N ILE A 76 7.82 4.25 -7.26
CA ILE A 76 7.31 4.05 -8.63
C ILE A 76 6.48 2.77 -8.71
N LEU A 77 6.98 1.67 -8.16
CA LEU A 77 6.29 0.38 -8.18
C LEU A 77 4.96 0.44 -7.41
N ILE A 78 4.96 1.00 -6.20
CA ILE A 78 3.74 1.15 -5.38
C ILE A 78 2.74 2.08 -6.07
N PHE A 79 3.19 3.20 -6.65
CA PHE A 79 2.31 4.12 -7.34
C PHE A 79 1.61 3.46 -8.54
N SER A 80 2.39 2.82 -9.42
CA SER A 80 1.88 2.08 -10.57
C SER A 80 0.97 0.92 -10.15
N TYR A 81 1.36 0.19 -9.10
CA TYR A 81 0.56 -0.88 -8.53
C TYR A 81 -0.78 -0.36 -7.97
N GLY A 82 -0.76 0.78 -7.27
CA GLY A 82 -1.94 1.49 -6.81
C GLY A 82 -2.92 1.82 -7.95
N LEU A 83 -2.41 2.34 -9.07
CA LEU A 83 -3.25 2.62 -10.24
C LEU A 83 -3.84 1.34 -10.83
N PHE A 84 -3.05 0.27 -10.90
CA PHE A 84 -3.51 -1.03 -11.36
C PHE A 84 -4.63 -1.60 -10.49
N ILE A 85 -4.48 -1.57 -9.16
CA ILE A 85 -5.51 -2.11 -8.26
C ILE A 85 -6.76 -1.24 -8.21
N ILE A 86 -6.65 0.09 -8.40
CA ILE A 86 -7.82 0.97 -8.57
C ILE A 86 -8.65 0.49 -9.75
N TYR A 87 -8.01 0.29 -10.91
CA TYR A 87 -8.66 -0.24 -12.10
C TYR A 87 -9.27 -1.63 -11.85
N TYR A 88 -8.47 -2.56 -11.35
CA TYR A 88 -8.88 -3.95 -11.14
C TYR A 88 -10.07 -4.09 -10.16
N PHE A 89 -10.05 -3.37 -9.04
CA PHE A 89 -11.09 -3.52 -8.00
C PHE A 89 -12.30 -2.61 -8.17
N ASN A 90 -12.25 -1.57 -9.00
CA ASN A 90 -13.35 -0.59 -9.10
C ASN A 90 -13.92 -0.41 -10.50
N PHE A 91 -13.14 -0.73 -11.53
CA PHE A 91 -13.50 -0.44 -12.93
C PHE A 91 -13.46 -1.68 -13.83
N SER A 92 -13.00 -2.82 -13.32
CA SER A 92 -13.11 -4.12 -14.01
C SER A 92 -14.43 -4.79 -13.62
N GLY A 93 -15.36 -4.92 -14.57
CA GLY A 93 -16.71 -5.47 -14.33
C GLY A 93 -17.59 -4.53 -13.51
N ASP A 94 -18.56 -5.08 -12.79
CA ASP A 94 -19.57 -4.32 -12.00
C ASP A 94 -19.12 -4.02 -10.55
N ASN A 95 -17.82 -3.81 -10.33
CA ASN A 95 -17.21 -3.78 -8.98
C ASN A 95 -17.09 -2.38 -8.35
N PHE A 96 -17.82 -1.36 -8.84
CA PHE A 96 -17.64 0.01 -8.34
C PHE A 96 -18.24 0.20 -6.94
N TRP A 97 -17.39 0.38 -5.93
CA TRP A 97 -17.79 0.64 -4.54
C TRP A 97 -16.92 1.74 -3.91
N TRP A 98 -17.54 2.79 -3.37
CA TRP A 98 -16.84 3.94 -2.79
C TRP A 98 -15.76 3.57 -1.74
N PRO A 99 -16.01 2.65 -0.79
CA PRO A 99 -14.98 2.27 0.17
C PRO A 99 -13.75 1.62 -0.48
N SER A 100 -13.97 0.76 -1.49
CA SER A 100 -12.90 0.11 -2.26
C SER A 100 -12.09 1.16 -3.03
N LEU A 101 -12.76 2.12 -3.66
CA LEU A 101 -12.11 3.18 -4.41
C LEU A 101 -11.22 4.04 -3.52
N ILE A 102 -11.70 4.43 -2.33
CA ILE A 102 -10.93 5.20 -1.36
C ILE A 102 -9.70 4.40 -0.90
N LEU A 103 -9.89 3.14 -0.51
CA LEU A 103 -8.81 2.28 -0.03
C LEU A 103 -7.71 2.08 -1.09
N THR A 104 -8.11 1.72 -2.31
CA THR A 104 -7.17 1.50 -3.42
C THR A 104 -6.49 2.81 -3.87
N SER A 105 -7.19 3.94 -3.82
CA SER A 105 -6.61 5.26 -4.11
C SER A 105 -5.56 5.68 -3.10
N LEU A 106 -5.74 5.35 -1.81
CA LEU A 106 -4.74 5.64 -0.77
C LEU A 106 -3.40 5.00 -1.10
N ILE A 107 -3.38 3.81 -1.71
CA ILE A 107 -2.14 3.12 -2.06
C ILE A 107 -1.33 3.92 -3.09
N SER A 108 -1.99 4.48 -4.11
CA SER A 108 -1.34 5.42 -5.05
C SER A 108 -0.85 6.67 -4.36
N VAL A 109 -1.63 7.25 -3.43
CA VAL A 109 -1.21 8.42 -2.65
C VAL A 109 0.06 8.10 -1.84
N PHE A 110 0.12 6.95 -1.16
CA PHE A 110 1.32 6.52 -0.44
C PHE A 110 2.52 6.30 -1.38
N GLY A 111 2.30 5.75 -2.58
CA GLY A 111 3.32 5.68 -3.62
C GLY A 111 3.91 7.06 -3.96
N MET A 112 3.06 8.08 -4.13
CA MET A 112 3.52 9.46 -4.33
C MET A 112 4.29 10.00 -3.13
N LEU A 113 3.90 9.68 -1.89
CA LEU A 113 4.64 10.12 -0.70
C LEU A 113 6.08 9.58 -0.67
N PHE A 114 6.30 8.34 -1.12
CA PHE A 114 7.65 7.79 -1.30
C PHE A 114 8.47 8.60 -2.33
N LEU A 115 7.86 8.99 -3.46
CA LEU A 115 8.51 9.81 -4.48
C LEU A 115 8.86 11.22 -3.98
N VAL A 116 7.94 11.87 -3.28
CA VAL A 116 8.15 13.19 -2.66
C VAL A 116 9.27 13.12 -1.63
N SER A 117 9.25 12.11 -0.78
CA SER A 117 10.26 11.90 0.24
C SER A 117 11.65 11.66 -0.36
N TRP A 118 11.75 10.86 -1.42
CA TRP A 118 12.99 10.68 -2.16
C TRP A 118 13.50 11.98 -2.79
N ASN A 119 12.62 12.76 -3.42
CA ASN A 119 12.99 14.03 -4.05
C ASN A 119 13.55 15.02 -3.02
N ILE A 120 12.90 15.17 -1.87
CA ILE A 120 13.40 15.99 -0.75
C ILE A 120 14.78 15.48 -0.30
N SER A 121 14.94 14.16 -0.14
CA SER A 121 16.23 13.57 0.24
C SER A 121 17.34 13.86 -0.76
N ASN A 122 17.05 13.96 -2.05
CA ASN A 122 18.03 14.23 -3.08
C ASN A 122 18.42 15.72 -3.16
N THR A 123 17.47 16.63 -2.93
CA THR A 123 17.74 18.09 -2.91
C THR A 123 18.56 18.55 -1.70
N ASN A 124 18.67 17.73 -0.66
CA ASN A 124 19.41 18.04 0.56
C ASN A 124 20.84 17.46 0.59
N LYS A 125 21.25 16.72 -0.46
CA LYS A 125 22.62 16.24 -0.65
C LYS A 125 23.43 17.28 -1.40
#